data_AF-A0A410M9L5-F1
#
_entry.id   AF-A0A410M9L5-F1
#
_cell.length_a   1.000
_cell.length_b   1.000
_cell.length_c   1.000
_cell.angle_alpha   90.00
_cell.angle_beta   90.00
_cell.angle_gamma   90.00
#
_symmetry.space_group_name_H-M   'P 1'
#
loop_
_entity.id
_entity.type
_entity.pdbx_description
1 polymer ?
#
loop_
_entity_poly.entity_id
_entity_poly.type
_entity_poly.pdbx_seq_one_letter_code
_entity_poly.pdbx_strand_id
1 'polypeptide(L)'
;MYKNLGIIMVISLLLAGCSNNDPVSIEGKIFEVNKEKKTFVVLVENNLIEQQMAADQKYGEAIEAFSVNVDKGMEVKGEVNSFNGLEQGQKVAVEIEEEYDSKLVTKDTLFNKHSKLPVYEPKSTTVTPYSKQDIVQELTVEEGYGLYTYNPKADEEGKYDATPSSVAANFPFHEIQVISSGDDVKNTKELLGLYEGSPTYIITDEKEVVFKSDNKKELNEFIKTLEKPN
;
A
#
# COMPACT_ATOMS: atom_id res chain seq x y z
N MET A 1 18.63 -33.41 51.47
CA MET A 1 18.85 -33.04 50.06
C MET A 1 17.49 -33.01 49.38
N TYR A 2 17.15 -31.85 48.80
CA TYR A 2 16.08 -31.54 47.83
C TYR A 2 14.70 -32.24 48.00
N LYS A 3 13.68 -31.59 48.60
CA LYS A 3 12.78 -30.56 48.03
C LYS A 3 12.19 -30.99 46.67
N ASN A 4 10.91 -31.34 46.66
CA ASN A 4 9.95 -30.99 45.60
C ASN A 4 8.52 -30.99 46.19
N LEU A 5 8.15 -29.82 46.73
CA LEU A 5 6.76 -29.36 46.73
C LEU A 5 6.40 -29.02 45.28
N GLY A 6 5.40 -29.68 44.72
CA GLY A 6 4.63 -29.18 43.57
C GLY A 6 3.16 -29.26 43.98
N ILE A 7 2.74 -28.41 44.91
CA ILE A 7 1.97 -27.19 44.62
C ILE A 7 0.77 -27.52 43.73
N ILE A 8 -0.36 -27.66 44.43
CA ILE A 8 -1.74 -27.59 43.97
C ILE A 8 -1.83 -26.58 42.83
N MET A 9 -2.24 -27.06 41.66
CA MET A 9 -2.63 -26.24 40.52
C MET A 9 -3.88 -25.47 40.92
N VAL A 10 -3.69 -24.31 41.53
CA VAL A 10 -4.76 -23.34 41.78
C VAL A 10 -5.14 -22.79 40.41
N ILE A 11 -6.30 -23.20 39.94
CA ILE A 11 -7.02 -22.58 38.84
C ILE A 11 -7.32 -21.14 39.31
N SER A 12 -6.48 -20.20 38.90
CA SER A 12 -6.78 -18.78 38.98
C SER A 12 -7.74 -18.44 37.85
N LEU A 13 -9.01 -18.81 38.07
CA LEU A 13 -10.17 -18.13 37.49
C LEU A 13 -10.14 -16.68 38.01
N LEU A 14 -9.35 -15.83 37.36
CA LEU A 14 -9.49 -14.39 37.44
C LEU A 14 -10.26 -13.94 36.20
N LEU A 15 -11.56 -14.17 36.26
CA LEU A 15 -12.56 -13.29 35.67
C LEU A 15 -12.50 -11.97 36.45
N ALA A 16 -11.49 -11.15 36.13
CA ALA A 16 -11.51 -9.73 36.40
C ALA A 16 -11.52 -9.07 35.03
N GLY A 17 -12.64 -8.45 34.67
CA GLY A 17 -12.74 -7.60 33.49
C GLY A 17 -11.77 -6.43 33.62
N CYS A 18 -10.56 -6.62 33.12
CA CYS A 18 -9.74 -5.53 32.64
C CYS A 18 -10.05 -5.41 31.16
N SER A 19 -11.06 -4.62 30.81
CA SER A 19 -11.08 -3.93 29.53
C SER A 19 -9.88 -2.98 29.57
N ASN A 20 -8.71 -3.48 29.17
CA ASN A 20 -7.57 -2.61 28.95
C ASN A 20 -7.93 -1.75 27.74
N ASN A 21 -8.41 -0.54 27.99
CA ASN A 21 -8.50 0.54 27.01
C ASN A 21 -7.08 1.05 26.70
N ASP A 22 -6.14 0.13 26.47
CA ASP A 22 -4.80 0.49 26.03
C ASP A 22 -4.95 0.99 24.59
N PRO A 23 -4.46 2.21 24.27
CA PRO A 23 -4.58 2.75 22.93
C PRO A 23 -3.94 1.81 21.92
N VAL A 24 -4.69 1.51 20.86
CA VAL A 24 -4.22 0.66 19.76
C VAL A 24 -3.81 1.55 18.60
N SER A 25 -2.63 1.29 18.04
CA SER A 25 -2.15 1.95 16.83
C SER A 25 -2.40 1.06 15.63
N ILE A 26 -3.26 1.51 14.70
CA ILE A 26 -3.62 0.77 13.49
C ILE A 26 -2.89 1.36 12.29
N GLU A 27 -2.13 0.53 11.59
CA GLU A 27 -1.40 0.90 10.38
C GLU A 27 -2.27 0.71 9.13
N GLY A 28 -2.15 1.63 8.17
CA GLY A 28 -2.87 1.53 6.91
C GLY A 28 -2.53 2.66 5.94
N LYS A 29 -3.31 2.75 4.88
CA LYS A 29 -3.21 3.79 3.85
C LYS A 29 -4.46 4.64 3.83
N ILE A 30 -4.30 5.95 3.64
CA ILE A 30 -5.44 6.84 3.43
C ILE A 30 -6.08 6.51 2.08
N PHE A 31 -7.32 6.04 2.11
CA PHE A 31 -8.10 5.79 0.91
C PHE A 31 -8.79 7.04 0.38
N GLU A 32 -9.36 7.86 1.27
CA GLU A 32 -10.07 9.09 0.93
C GLU A 32 -9.91 10.14 2.05
N VAL A 33 -9.87 11.42 1.70
CA VAL A 33 -9.94 12.53 2.65
C VAL A 33 -11.09 13.47 2.30
N ASN A 34 -12.00 13.70 3.25
CA ASN A 34 -13.07 14.69 3.14
C ASN A 34 -12.76 15.91 4.01
N LYS A 35 -12.25 16.97 3.37
CA LYS A 35 -11.83 18.20 4.07
C LYS A 35 -13.00 18.98 4.68
N GLU A 36 -14.16 18.96 4.03
CA GLU A 36 -15.36 19.68 4.49
C GLU A 36 -15.93 19.08 5.77
N LYS A 37 -16.04 17.75 5.80
CA LYS A 37 -16.56 16.99 6.95
C LYS A 37 -15.50 16.70 8.00
N LYS A 38 -14.23 17.01 7.72
CA LYS A 38 -13.09 16.67 8.56
C LYS A 38 -13.00 15.18 8.86
N THR A 39 -13.10 14.37 7.82
CA THR A 39 -12.97 12.92 7.94
C THR A 39 -11.96 12.39 6.95
N PHE A 40 -11.42 11.21 7.23
CA PHE A 40 -10.68 10.44 6.24
C PHE A 40 -11.00 8.95 6.41
N VAL A 41 -10.72 8.16 5.39
CA VAL A 41 -10.91 6.71 5.40
C VAL A 41 -9.55 6.04 5.37
N VAL A 42 -9.33 5.09 6.27
CA VAL A 42 -8.14 4.26 6.33
C VAL A 42 -8.49 2.88 5.81
N LEU A 43 -7.70 2.42 4.85
CA LEU A 43 -7.66 1.03 4.41
C LEU A 43 -6.52 0.36 5.17
N VAL A 44 -6.85 -0.63 5.99
CA VAL A 44 -5.86 -1.47 6.68
C VAL A 44 -5.50 -2.59 5.71
N GLU A 45 -4.21 -2.77 5.45
CA GLU A 45 -3.76 -3.74 4.47
C GLU A 45 -4.15 -5.15 4.92
N ASN A 46 -5.13 -5.73 4.21
CA ASN A 46 -5.10 -7.16 3.92
C ASN A 46 -4.16 -7.31 2.72
N ASN A 47 -3.44 -8.43 2.56
CA ASN A 47 -2.40 -8.68 1.54
C ASN A 47 -2.86 -8.60 0.05
N LEU A 48 -3.95 -7.89 -0.25
CA LEU A 48 -4.45 -7.60 -1.59
C LEU A 48 -3.64 -6.44 -2.18
N ILE A 49 -2.55 -6.81 -2.84
CA ILE A 49 -1.70 -5.97 -3.69
C ILE A 49 -2.58 -5.00 -4.50
N GLU A 50 -2.26 -3.71 -4.48
CA GLU A 50 -2.99 -2.62 -5.17
C GLU A 50 -3.30 -2.92 -6.66
N GLN A 51 -2.55 -3.84 -7.28
CA GLN A 51 -2.74 -4.32 -8.65
C GLN A 51 -3.99 -5.19 -8.86
N GLN A 52 -4.63 -5.74 -7.81
CA GLN A 52 -5.87 -6.54 -7.92
C GLN A 52 -7.15 -5.70 -7.88
N MET A 53 -7.05 -4.37 -7.75
CA MET A 53 -8.22 -3.49 -7.78
C MET A 53 -8.73 -3.20 -9.21
N ALA A 54 -7.97 -3.59 -10.23
CA ALA A 54 -8.37 -3.47 -11.63
C ALA A 54 -8.97 -4.79 -12.15
N ALA A 55 -10.28 -4.76 -12.39
CA ALA A 55 -11.11 -5.76 -13.08
C ALA A 55 -11.34 -7.11 -12.34
N ASP A 56 -12.62 -7.40 -12.07
CA ASP A 56 -13.21 -8.73 -11.78
C ASP A 56 -13.17 -9.33 -10.35
N GLN A 57 -12.69 -8.65 -9.31
CA GLN A 57 -12.89 -9.16 -7.93
C GLN A 57 -14.30 -8.89 -7.40
N LYS A 58 -15.01 -9.97 -7.04
CA LYS A 58 -16.38 -9.96 -6.48
C LYS A 58 -16.51 -8.91 -5.36
N TYR A 59 -17.53 -8.06 -5.46
CA TYR A 59 -17.96 -7.08 -4.43
C TYR A 59 -18.15 -7.63 -3.00
N GLY A 60 -18.06 -8.95 -2.79
CA GLY A 60 -18.19 -9.64 -1.50
C GLY A 60 -16.88 -9.90 -0.77
N GLU A 61 -15.73 -9.45 -1.28
CA GLU A 61 -14.46 -9.57 -0.55
C GLU A 61 -14.44 -8.68 0.69
N ALA A 62 -14.00 -9.28 1.79
CA ALA A 62 -13.95 -8.69 3.11
C ALA A 62 -12.59 -7.98 3.30
N ILE A 63 -12.63 -6.66 3.44
CA ILE A 63 -11.48 -5.79 3.62
C ILE A 63 -11.61 -5.04 4.94
N GLU A 64 -10.50 -4.74 5.59
CA GLU A 64 -10.50 -3.96 6.82
C GLU A 64 -10.37 -2.48 6.47
N ALA A 65 -11.40 -1.70 6.76
CA ALA A 65 -11.39 -0.27 6.51
C ALA A 65 -12.32 0.45 7.50
N PHE A 66 -11.93 1.66 7.88
CA PHE A 66 -12.70 2.48 8.81
C PHE A 66 -12.58 3.96 8.47
N SER A 67 -13.57 4.74 8.90
CA SER A 67 -13.54 6.20 8.83
C SER A 67 -13.03 6.77 10.14
N VAL A 68 -12.21 7.80 10.02
CA VAL A 68 -11.75 8.63 11.13
C VAL A 68 -12.52 9.95 11.10
N ASN A 69 -13.13 10.30 12.24
CA ASN A 69 -13.64 11.64 12.48
C ASN A 69 -12.57 12.47 13.18
N VAL A 70 -12.21 13.60 12.56
CA VAL A 70 -11.21 14.51 13.11
C VAL A 70 -11.88 15.56 13.97
N ASP A 71 -12.00 15.24 15.25
CA ASP A 71 -12.43 16.19 16.27
C ASP A 71 -11.33 17.20 16.59
N LYS A 72 -11.69 18.30 17.29
CA LYS A 72 -10.76 19.42 17.59
C LYS A 72 -9.50 19.02 18.38
N GLY A 73 -9.45 17.80 18.93
CA GLY A 73 -8.35 17.29 19.75
C GLY A 73 -7.38 16.36 19.03
N MET A 74 -7.67 15.91 17.80
CA MET A 74 -6.80 14.96 17.10
C MET A 74 -5.50 15.63 16.64
N GLU A 75 -4.37 15.04 17.00
CA GLU A 75 -3.04 15.50 16.59
C GLU A 75 -2.57 14.80 15.31
N VAL A 76 -2.11 15.55 14.31
CA VAL A 76 -1.45 14.99 13.10
C VAL A 76 0.05 15.20 13.21
N LYS A 77 0.83 14.12 13.05
CA LYS A 77 2.29 14.09 13.21
C LYS A 77 2.98 13.48 11.99
N GLY A 78 4.29 13.72 11.86
CA GLY A 78 5.16 13.04 10.90
C GLY A 78 5.46 13.88 9.67
N GLU A 79 5.42 13.25 8.49
CA GLU A 79 5.69 13.89 7.19
C GLU A 79 4.81 15.12 6.95
N VAL A 80 3.55 15.03 7.34
CA VAL A 80 2.63 16.16 7.43
C VAL A 80 2.18 16.36 8.88
N ASN A 81 1.90 17.61 9.24
CA ASN A 81 1.63 18.02 10.62
C ASN A 81 0.26 18.66 10.81
N SER A 82 -0.64 18.51 9.83
CA SER A 82 -2.00 19.03 9.92
C SER A 82 -2.97 18.18 9.11
N PHE A 83 -4.24 18.17 9.52
CA PHE A 83 -5.31 17.51 8.77
C PHE A 83 -5.39 18.00 7.32
N ASN A 84 -5.08 19.28 7.07
CA ASN A 84 -5.11 19.85 5.73
C ASN A 84 -4.02 19.26 4.82
N GLY A 85 -2.90 18.79 5.36
CA GLY A 85 -1.85 18.10 4.61
C GLY A 85 -2.12 16.61 4.34
N LEU A 86 -3.21 16.04 4.87
CA LEU A 86 -3.54 14.64 4.60
C LEU A 86 -4.00 14.44 3.15
N GLU A 87 -3.46 13.43 2.47
CA GLU A 87 -3.75 13.11 1.08
C GLU A 87 -3.96 11.61 0.89
N GLN A 88 -4.72 11.25 -0.15
CA GLN A 88 -4.94 9.86 -0.53
C GLN A 88 -3.60 9.18 -0.85
N GLY A 89 -3.43 7.94 -0.38
CA GLY A 89 -2.23 7.12 -0.58
C GLY A 89 -1.18 7.29 0.52
N GLN A 90 -1.32 8.23 1.45
CA GLN A 90 -0.36 8.38 2.56
C GLN A 90 -0.42 7.17 3.50
N LYS A 91 0.75 6.67 3.94
CA LYS A 91 0.82 5.67 5.01
C LYS A 91 0.60 6.34 6.35
N VAL A 92 -0.29 5.76 7.15
CA VAL A 92 -0.67 6.29 8.45
C VAL A 92 -0.69 5.22 9.52
N ALA A 93 -0.36 5.65 10.73
CA ALA A 93 -0.67 4.93 11.96
C ALA A 93 -1.67 5.75 12.77
N VAL A 94 -2.85 5.19 13.04
CA VAL A 94 -3.95 5.86 13.76
C VAL A 94 -4.06 5.31 15.17
N GLU A 95 -3.91 6.17 16.17
CA GLU A 95 -4.01 5.83 17.59
C GLU A 95 -5.46 5.98 18.07
N ILE A 96 -6.12 4.86 18.35
CA ILE A 96 -7.50 4.76 18.81
C ILE A 96 -7.50 4.41 20.30
N GLU A 97 -8.08 5.28 21.14
CA GLU A 97 -8.13 5.11 22.61
C GLU A 97 -9.34 4.28 23.08
N GLU A 98 -10.37 4.16 22.24
CA GLU A 98 -11.54 3.31 22.48
C GLU A 98 -11.30 1.86 22.04
N GLU A 99 -12.21 0.95 22.41
CA GLU A 99 -12.12 -0.45 22.00
C GLU A 99 -12.14 -0.56 20.47
N TYR A 100 -11.01 -1.00 19.90
CA TYR A 100 -10.89 -1.25 18.48
C TYR A 100 -11.42 -2.64 18.14
N ASP A 101 -12.54 -2.69 17.44
CA ASP A 101 -13.07 -3.91 16.83
C ASP A 101 -12.68 -3.97 15.35
N SER A 102 -11.77 -4.88 14.99
CA SER A 102 -11.35 -5.14 13.60
C SER A 102 -12.56 -5.62 12.79
N LYS A 103 -13.26 -4.67 12.17
CA LYS A 103 -14.46 -4.94 11.38
C LYS A 103 -14.11 -4.99 9.90
N LEU A 104 -14.29 -6.18 9.34
CA LEU A 104 -14.26 -6.37 7.90
C LEU A 104 -15.51 -5.77 7.26
N VAL A 105 -15.31 -4.93 6.26
CA VAL A 105 -16.33 -4.34 5.40
C VAL A 105 -16.21 -4.90 3.98
N THR A 106 -17.20 -4.66 3.14
CA THR A 106 -17.14 -5.06 1.73
C THR A 106 -16.53 -3.95 0.87
N LYS A 107 -16.00 -4.30 -0.31
CA LYS A 107 -15.63 -3.31 -1.33
C LYS A 107 -16.79 -2.36 -1.67
N ASP A 108 -18.03 -2.86 -1.75
CA ASP A 108 -19.22 -2.02 -1.94
C ASP A 108 -19.43 -1.00 -0.80
N THR A 109 -19.11 -1.39 0.45
CA THR A 109 -19.11 -0.45 1.57
C THR A 109 -18.09 0.66 1.38
N LEU A 110 -16.87 0.29 0.98
CA LEU A 110 -15.76 1.23 0.78
C LEU A 110 -16.00 2.21 -0.37
N PHE A 111 -16.64 1.80 -1.47
CA PHE A 111 -16.81 2.66 -2.66
C PHE A 111 -18.17 3.36 -2.73
N ASN A 112 -19.24 2.74 -2.20
CA ASN A 112 -20.61 3.17 -2.45
C ASN A 112 -21.40 3.49 -1.17
N LYS A 113 -20.95 3.04 0.00
CA LYS A 113 -21.72 3.16 1.27
C LYS A 113 -20.85 3.61 2.44
N HIS A 114 -20.11 4.70 2.29
CA HIS A 114 -19.14 5.18 3.30
C HIS A 114 -19.77 5.41 4.68
N SER A 115 -21.07 5.74 4.75
CA SER A 115 -21.81 5.88 6.02
C SER A 115 -21.95 4.59 6.83
N LYS A 116 -21.60 3.44 6.26
CA LYS A 116 -21.59 2.13 6.93
C LYS A 116 -20.21 1.68 7.36
N LEU A 117 -19.17 2.48 7.12
CA LEU A 117 -17.84 2.20 7.66
C LEU A 117 -17.88 2.32 9.19
N PRO A 118 -17.15 1.45 9.92
CA PRO A 118 -16.81 1.71 11.31
C PRO A 118 -16.21 3.11 11.43
N VAL A 119 -16.59 3.85 12.46
CA VAL A 119 -16.13 5.22 12.68
C VAL A 119 -15.43 5.27 14.03
N TYR A 120 -14.24 5.88 14.05
CA TYR A 120 -13.46 6.06 15.27
C TYR A 120 -13.05 7.52 15.44
N GLU A 121 -12.88 7.92 16.71
CA GLU A 121 -12.32 9.21 17.12
C GLU A 121 -10.91 9.00 17.66
N PRO A 122 -9.86 9.17 16.84
CA PRO A 122 -8.51 8.91 17.27
C PRO A 122 -7.92 10.10 18.03
N LYS A 123 -6.97 9.78 18.91
CA LYS A 123 -6.16 10.78 19.60
C LYS A 123 -5.12 11.38 18.65
N SER A 124 -4.48 10.53 17.86
CA SER A 124 -3.42 10.97 16.95
C SER A 124 -3.37 10.17 15.66
N THR A 125 -2.81 10.79 14.63
CA THR A 125 -2.48 10.14 13.35
C THR A 125 -1.06 10.51 12.98
N THR A 126 -0.21 9.50 12.80
CA THR A 126 1.18 9.67 12.38
C THR A 126 1.31 9.30 10.91
N VAL A 127 1.71 10.26 10.08
CA VAL A 127 2.00 10.06 8.66
C VAL A 127 3.47 9.74 8.47
N THR A 128 3.75 8.60 7.85
CA THR A 128 5.12 8.09 7.67
C THR A 128 5.50 8.13 6.19
N PRO A 129 6.66 8.71 5.83
CA PRO A 129 7.08 8.76 4.44
C PRO A 129 7.32 7.34 3.89
N TYR A 130 7.17 7.20 2.58
CA TYR A 130 7.53 5.97 1.89
C TYR A 130 9.04 5.75 1.88
N SER A 131 9.45 4.49 2.00
CA SER A 131 10.79 4.01 1.76
C SER A 131 10.89 3.42 0.36
N LYS A 132 12.12 3.29 -0.16
CA LYS A 132 12.35 2.57 -1.42
C LYS A 132 11.82 1.13 -1.34
N GLN A 133 11.97 0.48 -0.18
CA GLN A 133 11.53 -0.90 0.00
C GLN A 133 10.01 -1.02 -0.09
N ASP A 134 9.26 -0.06 0.44
CA ASP A 134 7.80 -0.05 0.38
C ASP A 134 7.33 -0.03 -1.08
N ILE A 135 7.93 0.85 -1.89
CA ILE A 135 7.60 0.95 -3.31
C ILE A 135 8.00 -0.33 -4.04
N VAL A 136 9.20 -0.87 -3.77
CA VAL A 136 9.63 -2.12 -4.42
C VAL A 136 8.65 -3.25 -4.10
N GLN A 137 8.18 -3.38 -2.86
CA GLN A 137 7.21 -4.40 -2.46
C GLN A 137 5.87 -4.28 -3.21
N GLU A 138 5.43 -3.06 -3.54
CA GLU A 138 4.23 -2.85 -4.36
C GLU A 138 4.44 -3.15 -5.86
N LEU A 139 5.71 -3.12 -6.30
CA LEU A 139 6.11 -3.45 -7.67
C LEU A 139 6.53 -4.92 -7.84
N THR A 140 6.80 -5.67 -6.78
CA THR A 140 7.07 -7.11 -6.88
C THR A 140 5.80 -7.86 -7.27
N VAL A 141 5.96 -8.91 -8.07
CA VAL A 141 4.85 -9.77 -8.53
C VAL A 141 4.91 -11.11 -7.78
N GLU A 142 3.77 -11.77 -7.61
CA GLU A 142 3.73 -13.07 -6.91
C GLU A 142 4.46 -14.18 -7.68
N GLU A 143 4.45 -14.11 -9.01
CA GLU A 143 5.10 -15.08 -9.88
C GLU A 143 5.64 -14.41 -11.15
N GLY A 144 6.85 -14.80 -11.55
CA GLY A 144 7.49 -14.33 -12.78
C GLY A 144 8.12 -12.94 -12.63
N TYR A 145 7.87 -12.08 -13.62
CA TYR A 145 8.49 -10.76 -13.70
C TYR A 145 7.45 -9.66 -13.97
N GLY A 146 7.60 -8.53 -13.27
CA GLY A 146 6.84 -7.30 -13.54
C GLY A 146 7.66 -6.36 -14.42
N LEU A 147 7.04 -5.76 -15.44
CA LEU A 147 7.67 -4.70 -16.25
C LEU A 147 6.94 -3.38 -16.04
N TYR A 148 7.66 -2.40 -15.49
CA TYR A 148 7.16 -1.08 -15.19
C TYR A 148 7.84 -0.05 -16.09
N THR A 149 7.04 0.74 -16.80
CA THR A 149 7.55 1.84 -17.63
C THR A 149 7.03 3.17 -17.13
N TYR A 150 7.94 4.01 -16.64
CA TYR A 150 7.66 5.39 -16.22
C TYR A 150 8.06 6.37 -17.32
N ASN A 151 7.28 7.44 -17.50
CA ASN A 151 7.53 8.50 -18.47
C ASN A 151 7.78 7.97 -19.90
N PRO A 152 6.91 7.09 -20.45
CA PRO A 152 7.12 6.52 -21.77
C PRO A 152 7.19 7.60 -22.86
N LYS A 153 8.00 7.37 -23.88
CA LYS A 153 8.08 8.24 -25.06
C LYS A 153 6.97 7.88 -26.04
N ALA A 154 6.40 8.90 -26.67
CA ALA A 154 5.50 8.69 -27.79
C ALA A 154 6.29 8.19 -29.01
N ASP A 155 5.71 7.26 -29.76
CA ASP A 155 6.16 6.82 -31.07
C ASP A 155 5.81 7.86 -32.15
N GLU A 156 6.15 7.55 -33.40
CA GLU A 156 5.88 8.42 -34.56
C GLU A 156 4.37 8.63 -34.82
N GLU A 157 3.50 7.78 -34.27
CA GLU A 157 2.04 7.89 -34.34
C GLU A 157 1.45 8.63 -33.12
N GLY A 158 2.29 9.07 -32.18
CA GLY A 158 1.86 9.72 -30.95
C GLY A 158 1.38 8.77 -29.86
N LYS A 159 1.53 7.44 -30.04
CA LYS A 159 1.18 6.43 -29.04
C LYS A 159 2.36 6.18 -28.13
N TYR A 160 2.11 5.88 -26.86
CA TYR A 160 3.21 5.58 -25.93
C TYR A 160 3.83 4.21 -26.22
N ASP A 161 5.10 4.20 -26.61
CA ASP A 161 5.88 2.99 -26.84
C ASP A 161 6.43 2.47 -25.51
N ALA A 162 5.54 1.87 -24.72
CA ALA A 162 5.86 1.31 -23.42
C ALA A 162 6.16 -0.20 -23.47
N THR A 163 6.06 -0.81 -24.65
CA THR A 163 6.32 -2.24 -24.84
C THR A 163 7.74 -2.48 -25.37
N PRO A 164 8.42 -3.52 -24.88
CA PRO A 164 9.73 -3.87 -25.39
C PRO A 164 9.61 -4.42 -26.83
N SER A 165 10.71 -4.49 -27.57
CA SER A 165 10.69 -4.85 -29.00
C SER A 165 10.13 -6.27 -29.25
N SER A 166 10.00 -6.69 -30.52
CA SER A 166 9.49 -8.03 -30.92
C SER A 166 10.16 -9.23 -30.23
N VAL A 167 11.38 -9.07 -29.70
CA VAL A 167 12.09 -10.07 -28.90
C VAL A 167 11.43 -10.31 -27.54
N ALA A 168 10.88 -9.25 -26.95
CA ALA A 168 10.36 -9.20 -25.61
C ALA A 168 8.82 -9.11 -25.56
N ALA A 169 8.17 -8.77 -26.67
CA ALA A 169 6.71 -8.77 -26.82
C ALA A 169 6.05 -10.15 -26.57
N ASN A 170 6.84 -11.24 -26.56
CA ASN A 170 6.36 -12.60 -26.28
C ASN A 170 6.75 -13.10 -24.87
N PHE A 171 7.35 -12.25 -24.04
CA PHE A 171 7.65 -12.59 -22.66
C PHE A 171 6.42 -12.27 -21.79
N PRO A 172 5.95 -13.19 -20.93
CA PRO A 172 4.70 -13.03 -20.19
C PRO A 172 4.89 -12.12 -18.96
N PHE A 173 5.21 -10.84 -19.19
CA PHE A 173 5.30 -9.87 -18.10
C PHE A 173 3.91 -9.54 -17.54
N HIS A 174 3.88 -9.25 -16.24
CA HIS A 174 2.87 -8.35 -15.69
C HIS A 174 3.27 -6.91 -16.07
N GLU A 175 2.65 -6.35 -17.10
CA GLU A 175 3.02 -5.03 -17.63
C GLU A 175 2.21 -3.91 -16.97
N ILE A 176 2.89 -2.90 -16.42
CA ILE A 176 2.28 -1.70 -15.88
C ILE A 176 2.94 -0.46 -16.48
N GLN A 177 2.11 0.41 -17.05
CA GLN A 177 2.55 1.66 -17.67
C GLN A 177 2.15 2.85 -16.80
N VAL A 178 3.13 3.68 -16.44
CA VAL A 178 2.92 4.87 -15.62
C VAL A 178 3.23 6.11 -16.46
N ILE A 179 2.17 6.79 -16.88
CA ILE A 179 2.22 7.92 -17.84
C ILE A 179 2.92 9.15 -17.22
N SER A 180 2.79 9.35 -15.91
CA SER A 180 3.51 10.43 -15.20
C SER A 180 3.83 10.00 -13.77
N SER A 181 5.10 10.12 -13.39
CA SER A 181 5.61 9.93 -12.03
C SER A 181 5.98 11.28 -11.38
N GLY A 182 5.13 12.30 -11.53
CA GLY A 182 5.34 13.62 -10.91
C GLY A 182 5.42 13.54 -9.39
N ASP A 183 5.40 14.68 -8.70
CA ASP A 183 5.36 14.74 -7.23
C ASP A 183 4.14 13.95 -6.72
N ASP A 184 4.35 12.69 -6.37
CA ASP A 184 3.36 11.78 -5.83
C ASP A 184 3.60 11.61 -4.33
N VAL A 185 2.55 11.23 -3.62
CA VAL A 185 2.60 10.99 -2.17
C VAL A 185 3.68 9.97 -1.79
N LYS A 186 4.02 9.06 -2.70
CA LYS A 186 5.05 8.03 -2.47
C LYS A 186 6.46 8.55 -2.71
N ASN A 187 6.65 9.72 -3.34
CA ASN A 187 7.94 10.20 -3.83
C ASN A 187 8.68 9.16 -4.71
N THR A 188 7.92 8.51 -5.60
CA THR A 188 8.39 7.40 -6.43
C THR A 188 9.57 7.81 -7.30
N LYS A 189 9.56 9.05 -7.79
CA LYS A 189 10.64 9.61 -8.62
C LYS A 189 11.99 9.57 -7.91
N GLU A 190 12.07 10.07 -6.68
CA GLU A 190 13.32 10.10 -5.92
C GLU A 190 13.71 8.70 -5.44
N LEU A 191 12.76 7.95 -4.87
CA LEU A 191 13.04 6.66 -4.23
C LEU A 191 13.44 5.56 -5.21
N LEU A 192 12.88 5.54 -6.42
CA LEU A 192 13.32 4.66 -7.50
C LEU A 192 14.41 5.29 -8.38
N GLY A 193 14.68 6.58 -8.22
CA GLY A 193 15.63 7.35 -9.01
C GLY A 193 15.25 7.41 -10.49
N LEU A 194 13.98 7.70 -10.79
CA LEU A 194 13.48 7.75 -12.17
C LEU A 194 14.22 8.82 -12.98
N TYR A 195 14.54 8.49 -14.23
CA TYR A 195 15.29 9.39 -15.10
C TYR A 195 14.42 10.58 -15.53
N GLU A 196 14.95 11.79 -15.39
CA GLU A 196 14.25 13.00 -15.80
C GLU A 196 14.21 13.14 -17.32
N GLY A 197 13.05 13.51 -17.87
CA GLY A 197 12.88 13.75 -19.31
C GLY A 197 13.09 12.52 -20.21
N SER A 198 13.12 11.32 -19.63
CA SER A 198 13.33 10.06 -20.35
C SER A 198 12.54 8.92 -19.71
N PRO A 199 12.23 7.85 -20.48
CA PRO A 199 11.61 6.66 -19.93
C PRO A 199 12.49 6.04 -18.85
N THR A 200 11.86 5.46 -17.83
CA THR A 200 12.54 4.53 -16.92
C THR A 200 11.85 3.19 -17.01
N TYR A 201 12.59 2.18 -17.47
CA TYR A 201 12.16 0.79 -17.48
C TYR A 201 12.68 0.12 -16.22
N ILE A 202 11.79 -0.54 -15.48
CA ILE A 202 12.11 -1.31 -14.28
C ILE A 202 11.55 -2.72 -14.46
N ILE A 203 12.37 -3.73 -14.20
CA ILE A 203 11.90 -5.12 -14.07
C ILE A 203 12.06 -5.53 -12.61
N THR A 204 11.00 -6.09 -12.05
CA THR A 204 10.99 -6.73 -10.73
C THR A 204 10.81 -8.23 -10.86
N ASP A 205 11.31 -8.95 -9.87
CA ASP A 205 10.92 -10.34 -9.59
C ASP A 205 10.03 -10.38 -8.33
N GLU A 206 9.94 -11.54 -7.68
CA GLU A 206 9.15 -11.74 -6.44
C GLU A 206 9.72 -11.00 -5.22
N LYS A 207 10.93 -10.43 -5.30
CA LYS A 207 11.67 -9.91 -4.15
C LYS A 207 12.18 -8.49 -4.34
N GLU A 208 12.63 -8.15 -5.53
CA GLU A 208 13.34 -6.91 -5.75
C GLU A 208 13.29 -6.40 -7.20
N VAL A 209 13.90 -5.23 -7.41
CA VAL A 209 14.19 -4.71 -8.75
C VAL A 209 15.45 -5.40 -9.28
N VAL A 210 15.29 -6.18 -10.33
CA VAL A 210 16.37 -6.93 -10.98
C VAL A 210 16.98 -6.19 -12.18
N PHE A 211 16.27 -5.19 -12.71
CA PHE A 211 16.78 -4.35 -13.81
C PHE A 211 16.20 -2.94 -13.76
N LYS A 212 17.02 -1.96 -14.13
CA LYS A 212 16.60 -0.57 -14.36
C LYS A 212 17.45 0.06 -15.46
N SER A 213 16.82 0.70 -16.44
CA SER A 213 17.51 1.47 -17.49
C SER A 213 16.57 2.49 -18.12
N ASP A 214 17.10 3.53 -18.75
CA ASP A 214 16.38 4.43 -19.67
C ASP A 214 16.53 4.02 -21.14
N ASN A 215 17.31 2.96 -21.41
CA ASN A 215 17.69 2.53 -22.73
C ASN A 215 16.90 1.27 -23.16
N LYS A 216 16.04 1.43 -24.16
CA LYS A 216 15.22 0.34 -24.71
C LYS A 216 16.08 -0.83 -25.24
N LYS A 217 17.29 -0.58 -25.74
CA LYS A 217 18.18 -1.66 -26.22
C LYS A 217 18.68 -2.52 -25.07
N GLU A 218 19.07 -1.90 -23.96
CA GLU A 218 19.53 -2.62 -22.76
C GLU A 218 18.41 -3.45 -22.15
N LEU A 219 17.19 -2.88 -22.08
CA LEU A 219 15.99 -3.61 -21.69
C LEU A 219 15.83 -4.88 -22.52
N ASN A 220 15.84 -4.77 -23.85
CA ASN A 220 15.66 -5.92 -24.73
C ASN A 220 16.76 -6.98 -24.59
N GLU A 221 18.01 -6.58 -24.36
CA GLU A 221 19.09 -7.54 -24.12
C GLU A 221 18.94 -8.25 -22.77
N PHE A 222 18.54 -7.52 -21.72
CA PHE A 222 18.28 -8.12 -20.41
C PHE A 222 17.13 -9.14 -20.47
N ILE A 223 16.04 -8.80 -21.15
CA ILE A 223 14.87 -9.71 -21.28
C ILE A 223 15.25 -11.05 -21.94
N LYS A 224 16.20 -11.07 -22.89
CA LYS A 224 16.68 -12.33 -23.49
C LYS A 224 17.41 -13.25 -22.51
N THR A 225 17.86 -12.71 -21.38
CA THR A 225 18.56 -13.47 -20.33
C THR A 225 17.60 -14.03 -19.29
N LEU A 226 16.35 -13.56 -19.25
CA LEU A 226 15.35 -14.03 -18.30
C LEU A 226 14.87 -15.45 -18.67
N GLU A 227 14.75 -16.28 -17.64
CA GLU A 227 14.06 -17.56 -17.77
C GLU A 227 12.55 -17.31 -17.84
N LYS A 228 11.85 -18.01 -18.74
CA LYS A 228 10.40 -17.87 -18.82
C LYS A 228 9.77 -18.52 -17.58
N PRO A 229 8.85 -17.84 -16.88
CA PRO A 229 8.05 -18.49 -15.85
C PRO A 229 7.28 -19.66 -16.48
N ASN A 230 7.15 -20.76 -15.71
CA ASN A 230 6.57 -22.02 -16.19
C ASN A 230 5.04 -21.98 -16.25
#